data_AF-A0AAD7C7T9-F1
#
_entry.id   AF-A0AAD7C7T9-F1
#
_cell.length_a   1.000
_cell.length_b   1.000
_cell.length_c   1.000
_cell.angle_alpha   90.00
_cell.angle_beta   90.00
_cell.angle_gamma   90.00
#
_symmetry.space_group_name_H-M   'P 1'
#
loop_
_entity.id
_entity.type
_entity.pdbx_description
1 polymer ?
#
loop_
_entity_poly.entity_id
_entity_poly.type
_entity_poly.pdbx_seq_one_letter_code
_entity_poly.pdbx_strand_id
1 'polypeptide(L)'
;MKSDDVDARSPERRPTLFDIGRASFSAGVNVLKKIVPGFPENANADEKQDFLEAVVQQRAEMKYLQEQLEKEREKVGSLKRRAEAAEERVHRREQAFLAQSSSLEEANEDIDRLFKEMGEMRELRGRYETRIQSLVEERGNLNKRLKSMQDNRAAQSKISLDPFKDQVDQVSEAAVKSGVESLNDSIDTFIMTLLDEAESVAARHSSSTLPSAVQNHEETDKLISALSQYSRSEEKRGFLLDANLHHGLVSELDKLFFSGDVLPSVMERRLANALLKDMSKHESWSVVQRWRALTATSGANFLGKVIPGSITTYAKSIVILLAWAYRQPLATFEPLGPTAEKRLQGLYDEAARLSLTVRRDILSVRMSIVAPIKTDDGYPPFDTRSAHTPWPDMGTETGDEVIGLYRFGLRKEAERAAPAFIVRPEVTTAVLLRFVAKE
;
A
#
# COMPACT_ATOMS: atom_id res chain seq x y z
N MET A 1 -21.43 -9.30 37.01
CA MET A 1 -20.72 -10.43 37.67
C MET A 1 -19.30 -9.98 38.00
N LYS A 2 -19.08 -9.59 39.25
CA LYS A 2 -17.88 -9.88 40.07
C LYS A 2 -18.13 -9.23 41.44
N SER A 3 -18.08 -10.08 42.45
CA SER A 3 -18.18 -9.84 43.89
C SER A 3 -16.91 -9.16 44.41
N ASP A 4 -17.02 -8.59 45.61
CA ASP A 4 -16.13 -8.77 46.79
C ASP A 4 -16.41 -7.57 47.73
N ASP A 5 -17.22 -7.74 48.79
CA ASP A 5 -16.84 -8.12 50.16
C ASP A 5 -15.73 -7.26 50.77
N VAL A 6 -16.06 -6.40 51.76
CA VAL A 6 -15.24 -6.11 52.95
C VAL A 6 -16.11 -5.56 54.12
N ASP A 7 -16.21 -6.41 55.15
CA ASP A 7 -16.24 -6.22 56.60
C ASP A 7 -17.13 -5.20 57.33
N ALA A 8 -18.09 -5.79 58.05
CA ALA A 8 -18.73 -5.25 59.24
C ALA A 8 -17.83 -5.36 60.49
N ARG A 9 -17.73 -4.28 61.27
CA ARG A 9 -17.15 -4.28 62.63
C ARG A 9 -18.19 -3.91 63.68
N SER A 10 -18.23 -4.72 64.73
CA SER A 10 -19.11 -4.71 65.90
C SER A 10 -18.99 -3.45 66.79
N PRO A 11 -20.04 -3.11 67.57
CA PRO A 11 -20.03 -1.96 68.48
C PRO A 11 -19.49 -2.33 69.88
N GLU A 12 -18.52 -1.56 70.37
CA GLU A 12 -18.01 -1.65 71.75
C GLU A 12 -18.98 -0.99 72.74
N ARG A 13 -19.30 -1.73 73.81
CA ARG A 13 -20.10 -1.30 74.96
C ARG A 13 -19.31 -0.30 75.81
N ARG A 14 -19.91 0.87 76.09
CA ARG A 14 -19.42 1.81 77.11
C ARG A 14 -19.94 1.40 78.51
N PRO A 15 -19.11 1.50 79.57
CA PRO A 15 -19.54 1.19 80.93
C PRO A 15 -20.36 2.33 81.56
N THR A 16 -21.37 1.94 82.33
CA THR A 16 -22.27 2.81 83.09
C THR A 16 -21.59 3.30 84.38
N LEU A 17 -21.63 4.62 84.59
CA LEU A 17 -21.19 5.32 85.78
C LEU A 17 -22.33 5.32 86.82
N PHE A 18 -22.34 4.34 87.71
CA PHE A 18 -23.09 4.38 88.97
C PHE A 18 -22.16 3.84 90.06
N ASP A 19 -21.87 4.72 91.02
CA ASP A 19 -21.36 4.47 92.39
C ASP A 19 -20.21 5.40 92.76
N ILE A 20 -20.54 6.66 93.06
CA ILE A 20 -19.79 7.44 94.05
C ILE A 20 -20.77 8.21 94.95
N GLY A 21 -20.96 7.67 96.15
CA GLY A 21 -20.76 8.45 97.37
C GLY A 21 -21.89 9.36 97.84
N ARG A 22 -22.92 8.75 98.44
CA ARG A 22 -23.70 9.36 99.54
C ARG A 22 -22.79 9.50 100.78
N ALA A 23 -21.94 10.52 100.82
CA ALA A 23 -21.27 10.94 102.05
C ALA A 23 -20.66 12.35 101.88
N SER A 24 -21.46 13.39 102.15
CA SER A 24 -21.03 14.71 102.67
C SER A 24 -22.04 15.80 102.34
N PHE A 25 -23.24 15.73 102.90
CA PHE A 25 -24.20 16.83 102.76
C PHE A 25 -23.91 18.00 103.74
N SER A 26 -23.09 17.80 104.79
CA SER A 26 -22.75 18.86 105.74
C SER A 26 -21.46 19.63 105.42
N ALA A 27 -20.58 19.11 104.56
CA ALA A 27 -19.34 19.79 104.15
C ALA A 27 -19.48 20.59 102.83
N GLY A 28 -20.46 20.25 101.98
CA GLY A 28 -20.68 20.91 100.67
C GLY A 28 -21.19 22.35 100.76
N VAL A 29 -21.86 22.72 101.85
CA VAL A 29 -22.44 24.07 102.02
C VAL A 29 -21.35 25.14 102.20
N ASN A 30 -20.20 24.81 102.79
CA ASN A 30 -19.07 25.74 102.93
C ASN A 30 -18.24 25.89 101.64
N VAL A 31 -18.32 24.95 100.70
CA VAL A 31 -17.64 25.03 99.39
C VAL A 31 -18.49 25.81 98.38
N LEU A 32 -19.82 25.67 98.42
CA LEU A 32 -20.74 26.46 97.60
C LEU A 32 -20.65 27.97 97.88
N LYS A 33 -20.35 28.37 99.12
CA LYS A 33 -20.11 29.77 99.53
C LYS A 33 -18.96 30.47 98.79
N LYS A 34 -17.97 29.72 98.29
CA LYS A 34 -16.81 30.29 97.59
C LYS A 34 -16.97 30.33 96.07
N ILE A 35 -17.95 29.61 95.51
CA ILE A 35 -17.99 29.31 94.07
C ILE A 35 -19.24 29.92 93.40
N VAL A 36 -20.32 30.18 94.14
CA VAL A 36 -21.56 30.75 93.58
C VAL A 36 -21.80 32.15 94.16
N PRO A 37 -21.54 33.23 93.40
CA PRO A 37 -21.84 34.59 93.82
C PRO A 37 -23.35 34.77 94.06
N GLY A 38 -23.76 35.30 95.22
CA GLY A 38 -25.16 35.61 95.53
C GLY A 38 -25.97 34.57 96.30
N PHE A 39 -25.33 33.56 96.93
CA PHE A 39 -26.02 32.55 97.74
C PHE A 39 -26.67 33.17 99.01
N PRO A 40 -28.00 33.06 99.23
CA PRO A 40 -28.68 33.76 100.31
C PRO A 40 -28.34 33.15 101.69
N GLU A 41 -27.70 33.92 102.57
CA GLU A 41 -27.14 33.40 103.83
C GLU A 41 -28.19 33.16 104.93
N ASN A 42 -29.25 33.98 104.98
CA ASN A 42 -30.31 33.95 106.01
C ASN A 42 -31.64 33.35 105.53
N ALA A 43 -31.64 32.75 104.35
CA ALA A 43 -32.78 32.07 103.76
C ALA A 43 -33.11 30.75 104.48
N ASN A 44 -34.40 30.44 104.60
CA ASN A 44 -34.87 29.19 105.20
C ASN A 44 -34.46 27.98 104.34
N ALA A 45 -34.52 26.76 104.88
CA ALA A 45 -34.03 25.57 104.17
C ALA A 45 -34.66 25.40 102.76
N ASP A 46 -35.94 25.77 102.62
CA ASP A 46 -36.68 25.75 101.36
C ASP A 46 -36.13 26.76 100.34
N GLU A 47 -35.87 28.01 100.74
CA GLU A 47 -35.33 29.06 99.86
C GLU A 47 -33.90 28.76 99.36
N LYS A 48 -33.10 28.05 100.15
CA LYS A 48 -31.76 27.57 99.75
C LYS A 48 -31.86 26.40 98.77
N GLN A 49 -32.88 25.56 98.90
CA GLN A 49 -33.17 24.48 97.97
C GLN A 49 -33.69 25.03 96.64
N ASP A 50 -34.60 26.02 96.66
CA ASP A 50 -35.09 26.72 95.48
C ASP A 50 -33.95 27.42 94.71
N PHE A 51 -33.01 28.06 95.43
CA PHE A 51 -31.82 28.66 94.79
C PHE A 51 -30.90 27.61 94.16
N LEU A 52 -30.71 26.46 94.81
CA LEU A 52 -29.92 25.36 94.25
C LEU A 52 -30.59 24.75 93.03
N GLU A 53 -31.92 24.57 93.04
CA GLU A 53 -32.70 24.12 91.89
C GLU A 53 -32.59 25.12 90.74
N ALA A 54 -32.69 26.43 91.02
CA ALA A 54 -32.50 27.48 90.01
C ALA A 54 -31.08 27.48 89.40
N VAL A 55 -30.03 27.26 90.19
CA VAL A 55 -28.65 27.17 89.70
C VAL A 55 -28.41 25.89 88.90
N VAL A 56 -28.99 24.76 89.32
CA VAL A 56 -28.94 23.49 88.57
C VAL A 56 -29.67 23.64 87.25
N GLN A 57 -30.82 24.31 87.24
CA GLN A 57 -31.60 24.58 86.04
C GLN A 57 -30.87 25.53 85.10
N GLN A 58 -30.28 26.62 85.61
CA GLN A 58 -29.42 27.52 84.80
C GLN A 58 -28.19 26.80 84.24
N ARG A 59 -27.57 25.89 84.99
CA ARG A 59 -26.44 25.08 84.49
C ARG A 59 -26.88 24.08 83.43
N ALA A 60 -28.05 23.47 83.58
CA ALA A 60 -28.64 22.60 82.57
C ALA A 60 -28.96 23.39 81.28
N GLU A 61 -29.53 24.59 81.41
CA GLU A 61 -29.80 25.50 80.29
C GLU A 61 -28.51 25.98 79.61
N MET A 62 -27.50 26.39 80.37
CA MET A 62 -26.18 26.77 79.83
C MET A 62 -25.51 25.62 79.08
N LYS A 63 -25.58 24.40 79.61
CA LYS A 63 -25.04 23.21 78.95
C LYS A 63 -25.81 22.89 77.68
N TYR A 64 -27.15 22.98 77.71
CA TYR A 64 -27.99 22.81 76.54
C TYR A 64 -27.68 23.86 75.45
N LEU A 65 -27.50 25.12 75.83
CA LEU A 65 -27.12 26.20 74.92
C LEU A 65 -25.71 26.02 74.35
N GLN A 66 -24.74 25.53 75.15
CA GLN A 66 -23.42 25.18 74.65
C GLN A 66 -23.47 24.03 73.63
N GLU A 67 -24.23 22.97 73.92
CA GLU A 67 -24.42 21.85 72.99
C GLU A 67 -25.14 22.29 71.70
N GLN A 68 -26.11 23.20 71.78
CA GLN A 68 -26.73 23.79 70.59
C GLN A 68 -25.74 24.64 69.78
N LEU A 69 -24.93 25.45 70.46
CA LEU A 69 -23.95 26.33 69.81
C LEU A 69 -22.84 25.53 69.13
N GLU A 70 -22.41 24.40 69.72
CA GLU A 70 -21.46 23.48 69.11
C GLU A 70 -22.04 22.78 67.89
N LYS A 71 -23.30 22.31 67.97
CA LYS A 71 -24.03 21.75 66.81
C LYS A 71 -24.18 22.76 65.67
N GLU A 72 -24.53 24.02 65.97
CA GLU A 72 -24.64 25.05 64.94
C GLU A 72 -23.26 25.44 64.36
N ARG A 73 -22.18 25.43 65.16
CA ARG A 73 -20.82 25.61 64.64
C ARG A 73 -20.39 24.49 63.70
N GLU A 74 -20.66 23.23 64.03
CA GLU A 74 -20.41 22.09 63.16
C GLU A 74 -21.19 22.21 61.85
N LYS A 75 -22.47 22.60 61.94
CA LYS A 75 -23.34 22.82 60.79
C LYS A 75 -22.83 23.95 59.89
N VAL A 76 -22.44 25.09 60.46
CA VAL A 76 -21.81 26.20 59.71
C VAL A 76 -20.50 25.75 59.05
N GLY A 77 -19.67 24.99 59.75
CA GLY A 77 -18.45 24.41 59.19
C GLY A 77 -18.71 23.45 58.02
N SER A 78 -19.78 22.65 58.09
CA SER A 78 -20.20 21.76 57.00
C SER A 78 -20.75 22.52 55.80
N LEU A 79 -21.50 23.60 56.03
CA LEU A 79 -22.06 24.46 54.99
C LEU A 79 -20.95 25.25 54.28
N LYS A 80 -19.95 25.75 55.01
CA LYS A 80 -18.80 26.44 54.42
C LYS A 80 -18.01 25.54 53.47
N ARG A 81 -17.71 24.30 53.89
CA ARG A 81 -17.06 23.30 53.02
C ARG A 81 -17.90 22.95 51.78
N ARG A 82 -19.23 22.90 51.91
CA ARG A 82 -20.14 22.69 50.78
C ARG A 82 -20.15 23.89 49.82
N ALA A 83 -20.08 25.12 50.34
CA ALA A 83 -20.01 26.33 49.53
C ALA A 83 -18.70 26.40 48.74
N GLU A 84 -17.55 26.18 49.39
CA GLU A 84 -16.24 26.13 48.74
C GLU A 84 -16.18 25.05 47.65
N ALA A 85 -16.71 23.85 47.93
CA ALA A 85 -16.78 22.78 46.93
C ALA A 85 -17.75 23.10 45.77
N ALA A 86 -18.77 23.93 45.99
CA ALA A 86 -19.68 24.37 44.94
C ALA A 86 -19.02 25.44 44.05
N GLU A 87 -18.31 26.40 44.65
CA GLU A 87 -17.54 27.43 43.93
C GLU A 87 -16.47 26.79 43.04
N GLU A 88 -15.73 25.80 43.56
CA GLU A 88 -14.73 25.09 42.77
C GLU A 88 -15.34 24.35 41.58
N ARG A 89 -16.55 23.78 41.73
CA ARG A 89 -17.29 23.13 40.63
C ARG A 89 -17.75 24.13 39.58
N VAL A 90 -18.18 25.33 39.99
CA VAL A 90 -18.57 26.39 39.06
C VAL A 90 -17.34 26.85 38.27
N HIS A 91 -16.23 27.12 38.94
CA HIS A 91 -15.00 27.57 38.28
C HIS A 91 -14.47 26.54 37.26
N ARG A 92 -14.48 25.25 37.62
CA ARG A 92 -14.10 24.18 36.67
C ARG A 92 -15.04 24.11 35.46
N ARG A 93 -16.34 24.35 35.64
CA ARG A 93 -17.31 24.40 34.53
C ARG A 93 -17.09 25.60 33.62
N GLU A 94 -16.79 26.76 34.18
CA GLU A 94 -16.47 27.97 33.41
C GLU A 94 -15.20 27.77 32.57
N GLN A 95 -14.14 27.19 33.15
CA GLN A 95 -12.93 26.88 32.39
C GLN A 95 -13.19 25.87 31.27
N ALA A 96 -13.97 24.82 31.53
CA ALA A 96 -14.35 23.84 30.50
C ALA A 96 -15.18 24.48 29.39
N PHE A 97 -16.09 25.39 29.72
CA PHE A 97 -16.91 26.13 28.76
C PHE A 97 -16.05 27.05 27.88
N LEU A 98 -15.10 27.78 28.46
CA LEU A 98 -14.17 28.62 27.70
C LEU A 98 -13.29 27.80 26.74
N ALA A 99 -12.76 26.66 27.20
CA ALA A 99 -12.00 25.75 26.36
C ALA A 99 -12.85 25.20 25.19
N GLN A 100 -14.11 24.84 25.47
CA GLN A 100 -15.04 24.37 24.44
C GLN A 100 -15.38 25.49 23.43
N SER A 101 -15.55 26.72 23.89
CA SER A 101 -15.81 27.88 23.02
C SER A 101 -14.63 28.16 22.09
N SER A 102 -13.40 28.13 22.62
CA SER A 102 -12.18 28.31 21.81
C SER A 102 -12.04 27.21 20.75
N SER A 103 -12.31 25.95 21.12
CA SER A 103 -12.27 24.83 20.16
C SER A 103 -13.34 24.93 19.07
N LEU A 104 -14.51 25.50 19.39
CA LEU A 104 -15.57 25.77 18.41
C LEU A 104 -15.21 26.90 17.44
N GLU A 105 -14.51 27.93 17.91
CA GLU A 105 -14.00 29.00 17.05
C GLU A 105 -12.95 28.46 16.06
N GLU A 106 -11.98 27.67 16.54
CA GLU A 106 -10.98 27.00 15.67
C GLU A 106 -11.66 26.11 14.62
N ALA A 107 -12.65 25.31 15.02
CA ALA A 107 -13.39 24.46 14.09
C ALA A 107 -14.16 25.26 13.02
N ASN A 108 -14.71 26.43 13.38
CA ASN A 108 -15.38 27.31 12.42
C ASN A 108 -14.40 27.94 11.43
N GLU A 109 -13.20 28.35 11.89
CA GLU A 109 -12.15 28.85 11.01
C GLU A 109 -11.69 27.80 9.98
N ASP A 110 -11.58 26.54 10.42
CA ASP A 110 -11.24 25.43 9.54
C ASP A 110 -12.36 25.15 8.52
N ILE A 111 -13.63 25.22 8.94
CA ILE A 111 -14.78 25.10 8.05
C ILE A 111 -14.74 26.20 6.97
N ASP A 112 -14.50 27.44 7.35
CA ASP A 112 -14.41 28.56 6.41
C ASP A 112 -13.25 28.40 5.42
N ARG A 113 -12.10 27.90 5.90
CA ARG A 113 -10.94 27.58 5.05
C ARG A 113 -11.28 26.51 4.02
N LEU A 114 -11.93 25.42 4.45
CA LEU A 114 -12.35 24.34 3.56
C LEU A 114 -13.40 24.82 2.54
N PHE A 115 -14.33 25.68 2.94
CA PHE A 115 -15.29 26.27 2.00
C PHE A 115 -14.61 27.12 0.93
N LYS A 116 -13.57 27.87 1.30
CA LYS A 116 -12.77 28.66 0.35
C LYS A 116 -12.03 27.74 -0.64
N GLU A 117 -11.34 26.71 -0.15
CA GLU A 117 -10.65 25.73 -1.00
C GLU A 117 -11.61 24.99 -1.95
N MET A 118 -12.80 24.60 -1.47
CA MET A 118 -13.84 24.02 -2.33
C MET A 118 -14.31 24.99 -3.42
N GLY A 119 -14.38 26.29 -3.12
CA GLY A 119 -14.69 27.33 -4.09
C GLY A 119 -13.64 27.41 -5.20
N GLU A 120 -12.35 27.48 -4.83
CA GLU A 120 -11.23 27.52 -5.77
C GLU A 120 -11.17 26.25 -6.64
N MET A 121 -11.40 25.08 -6.05
CA MET A 121 -11.47 23.81 -6.78
C MET A 121 -12.65 23.76 -7.76
N ARG A 122 -13.81 24.33 -7.40
CA ARG A 122 -14.97 24.42 -8.30
C ARG A 122 -14.68 25.32 -9.50
N GLU A 123 -14.01 26.46 -9.29
CA GLU A 123 -13.59 27.34 -10.38
C GLU A 123 -12.55 26.68 -11.29
N LEU A 124 -11.58 25.95 -10.71
CA LEU A 124 -10.57 25.23 -11.47
C LEU A 124 -11.21 24.11 -12.31
N ARG A 125 -12.17 23.38 -11.75
CA ARG A 125 -12.96 22.38 -12.47
C ARG A 125 -13.72 23.00 -13.64
N GLY A 126 -14.36 24.15 -13.43
CA GLY A 126 -15.05 24.89 -14.50
C GLY A 126 -14.10 25.24 -15.66
N ARG A 127 -12.88 25.70 -15.34
CA ARG A 127 -11.84 25.99 -16.35
C ARG A 127 -11.44 24.73 -17.15
N TYR A 128 -11.28 23.59 -16.49
CA TYR A 128 -10.97 22.33 -17.17
C TYR A 128 -12.12 21.84 -18.05
N GLU A 129 -13.38 21.95 -17.60
CA GLU A 129 -14.55 21.56 -18.38
C GLU A 129 -14.68 22.43 -19.66
N THR A 130 -14.46 23.75 -19.56
CA THR A 130 -14.39 24.63 -20.74
C THR A 130 -13.26 24.23 -21.69
N ARG A 131 -12.07 23.89 -21.15
CA ARG A 131 -10.95 23.45 -21.98
C ARG A 131 -11.25 22.13 -22.70
N ILE A 132 -11.87 21.17 -22.02
CA ILE A 132 -12.28 19.89 -22.61
C ILE A 132 -13.27 20.13 -23.76
N GLN A 133 -14.28 20.97 -23.57
CA GLN A 133 -15.23 21.31 -24.64
C GLN A 133 -14.51 21.93 -25.86
N SER A 134 -13.59 22.87 -25.63
CA SER A 134 -12.82 23.47 -26.74
C SER A 134 -12.00 22.42 -27.52
N LEU A 135 -11.39 21.45 -26.83
CA LEU A 135 -10.61 20.38 -27.45
C LEU A 135 -11.49 19.40 -28.23
N VAL A 136 -12.71 19.12 -27.75
CA VAL A 136 -13.68 18.28 -28.47
C VAL A 136 -14.10 18.95 -29.77
N GLU A 137 -14.34 20.27 -29.76
CA GLU A 137 -14.65 21.04 -30.97
C GLU A 137 -13.47 21.08 -31.95
N GLU A 138 -12.25 21.34 -31.45
CA GLU A 138 -11.03 21.30 -32.26
C GLU A 138 -10.84 19.92 -32.91
N ARG A 139 -11.03 18.83 -32.15
CA ARG A 139 -10.97 17.45 -32.69
C ARG A 139 -12.01 17.22 -33.77
N GLY A 140 -13.24 17.71 -33.57
CA GLY A 140 -14.31 17.64 -34.57
C GLY A 140 -13.94 18.37 -35.87
N ASN A 141 -13.34 19.56 -35.76
CA ASN A 141 -12.91 20.36 -36.90
C ASN A 141 -11.71 19.71 -37.63
N LEU A 142 -10.75 19.16 -36.88
CA LEU A 142 -9.63 18.42 -37.45
C LEU A 142 -10.11 17.17 -38.20
N ASN A 143 -11.03 16.39 -37.62
CA ASN A 143 -11.60 15.23 -38.31
C ASN A 143 -12.33 15.60 -39.60
N LYS A 144 -13.07 16.71 -39.61
CA LYS A 144 -13.71 17.22 -40.85
C LYS A 144 -12.67 17.58 -41.91
N ARG A 145 -11.57 18.25 -41.53
CA ARG A 145 -10.44 18.55 -42.44
C ARG A 145 -9.72 17.29 -42.92
N LEU A 146 -9.53 16.31 -42.05
CA LEU A 146 -8.87 15.05 -42.40
C LEU A 146 -9.72 14.27 -43.42
N LYS A 147 -11.04 14.24 -43.20
CA LYS A 147 -12.00 13.65 -44.13
C LYS A 147 -12.00 14.36 -45.49
N SER A 148 -12.03 15.69 -45.51
CA SER A 148 -11.98 16.43 -46.79
C SER A 148 -10.65 16.26 -47.53
N MET A 149 -9.54 16.12 -46.80
CA MET A 149 -8.24 15.78 -47.41
C MET A 149 -8.20 14.34 -47.94
N GLN A 150 -8.83 13.38 -47.26
CA GLN A 150 -8.96 11.99 -47.73
C GLN A 150 -9.83 11.91 -48.98
N ASP A 151 -10.97 12.60 -49.00
CA ASP A 151 -11.87 12.65 -50.16
C ASP A 151 -11.19 13.30 -51.37
N ASN A 152 -10.41 14.38 -51.14
CA ASN A 152 -9.60 15.00 -52.19
C ASN A 152 -8.42 14.13 -52.66
N ARG A 153 -7.83 13.32 -51.77
CA ARG A 153 -6.80 12.33 -52.13
C ARG A 153 -7.37 11.18 -52.94
N ALA A 154 -8.59 10.72 -52.63
CA ALA A 154 -9.30 9.70 -53.40
C ALA A 154 -9.70 10.21 -54.80
N ALA A 155 -9.94 11.51 -54.95
CA ALA A 155 -10.18 12.14 -56.25
C ALA A 155 -8.89 12.38 -57.08
N GLN A 156 -7.70 12.40 -56.46
CA GLN A 156 -6.41 12.63 -57.13
C GLN A 156 -5.50 11.40 -57.20
N SER A 157 -5.80 10.31 -56.48
CA SER A 157 -5.06 9.07 -56.64
C SER A 157 -5.46 8.44 -57.97
N LYS A 158 -4.55 8.50 -58.94
CA LYS A 158 -4.50 7.50 -60.02
C LYS A 158 -4.63 6.14 -59.34
N ILE A 159 -5.78 5.49 -59.51
CA ILE A 159 -6.04 4.15 -59.00
C ILE A 159 -4.87 3.29 -59.45
N SER A 160 -3.99 2.97 -58.52
CA SER A 160 -2.95 1.99 -58.76
C SER A 160 -3.68 0.67 -58.90
N LEU A 161 -3.78 0.16 -60.12
CA LEU A 161 -4.31 -1.19 -60.41
C LEU A 161 -3.42 -2.30 -59.84
N ASP A 162 -2.26 -1.93 -59.28
CA ASP A 162 -1.42 -2.83 -58.52
C ASP A 162 -1.98 -2.99 -57.09
N PRO A 163 -2.62 -4.13 -56.77
CA PRO A 163 -3.15 -4.38 -55.43
C PRO A 163 -2.03 -4.39 -54.38
N PHE A 164 -0.76 -4.49 -54.77
CA PHE A 164 0.42 -4.45 -53.90
C PHE A 164 0.85 -3.04 -53.48
N LYS A 165 0.24 -1.98 -54.01
CA LYS A 165 0.57 -0.58 -53.69
C LYS A 165 -0.32 0.10 -52.65
N ASP A 166 -1.35 -0.57 -52.14
CA ASP A 166 -2.06 -0.07 -50.95
C ASP A 166 -1.18 -0.25 -49.70
N GLN A 167 -0.66 0.88 -49.20
CA GLN A 167 0.27 0.99 -48.08
C GLN A 167 -0.41 1.44 -46.77
N VAL A 168 -1.74 1.36 -46.67
CA VAL A 168 -2.44 1.82 -45.47
C VAL A 168 -2.25 0.79 -44.36
N ASP A 169 -1.55 1.21 -43.30
CA ASP A 169 -1.44 0.42 -42.08
C ASP A 169 -2.84 0.24 -41.45
N GLN A 170 -3.15 -1.00 -41.06
CA GLN A 170 -4.42 -1.34 -40.43
C GLN A 170 -4.41 -1.05 -38.92
N VAL A 171 -3.22 -0.94 -38.31
CA VAL A 171 -3.01 -0.63 -36.90
C VAL A 171 -2.03 0.53 -36.77
N SER A 172 -2.35 1.48 -35.87
CA SER A 172 -1.50 2.64 -35.61
C SER A 172 -0.28 2.30 -34.76
N GLU A 173 0.80 3.07 -34.90
CA GLU A 173 1.98 2.96 -34.04
C GLU A 173 1.62 3.06 -32.54
N ALA A 174 0.71 3.96 -32.20
CA ALA A 174 0.23 4.17 -30.82
C ALA A 174 -0.49 2.94 -30.25
N ALA A 175 -1.26 2.22 -31.06
CA ALA A 175 -1.96 1.01 -30.62
C ALA A 175 -0.98 -0.13 -30.30
N VAL A 176 0.07 -0.30 -31.10
CA VAL A 176 1.12 -1.29 -30.80
C VAL A 176 1.93 -0.88 -29.59
N LYS A 177 2.29 0.40 -29.47
CA LYS A 177 2.97 0.93 -28.29
C LYS A 177 2.17 0.63 -27.01
N SER A 178 0.89 0.97 -27.00
CA SER A 178 -0.01 0.67 -25.87
C SER A 178 -0.13 -0.83 -25.60
N GLY A 179 -0.09 -1.67 -26.63
CA GLY A 179 -0.06 -3.13 -26.45
C GLY A 179 1.22 -3.65 -25.80
N VAL A 180 2.38 -3.07 -26.11
CA VAL A 180 3.65 -3.42 -25.45
C VAL A 180 3.67 -2.94 -24.00
N GLU A 181 3.19 -1.74 -23.73
CA GLU A 181 3.06 -1.20 -22.37
C GLU A 181 2.10 -2.08 -21.54
N SER A 182 0.92 -2.41 -22.08
CA SER A 182 -0.06 -3.34 -21.46
C SER A 182 0.56 -4.70 -21.13
N LEU A 183 1.33 -5.29 -22.06
CA LEU A 183 1.98 -6.58 -21.82
C LEU A 183 3.02 -6.48 -20.70
N ASN A 184 3.82 -5.41 -20.68
CA ASN A 184 4.79 -5.19 -19.60
C ASN A 184 4.08 -5.02 -18.24
N ASP A 185 3.01 -4.22 -18.17
CA ASP A 185 2.22 -4.03 -16.95
C ASP A 185 1.59 -5.35 -16.46
N SER A 186 1.10 -6.19 -17.38
CA SER A 186 0.58 -7.52 -17.07
C SER A 186 1.67 -8.44 -16.51
N ILE A 187 2.90 -8.36 -17.03
CA ILE A 187 4.07 -9.10 -16.53
C ILE A 187 4.42 -8.65 -15.11
N ASP A 188 4.56 -7.33 -14.88
CA ASP A 188 4.88 -6.77 -13.56
C ASP A 188 3.81 -7.19 -12.53
N THR A 189 2.53 -7.03 -12.89
CA THR A 189 1.40 -7.38 -12.01
C THR A 189 1.42 -8.87 -11.66
N PHE A 190 1.68 -9.74 -12.64
CA PHE A 190 1.77 -11.17 -12.42
C PHE A 190 2.90 -11.51 -11.44
N ILE A 191 4.09 -10.95 -11.65
CA ILE A 191 5.28 -11.24 -10.84
C ILE A 191 5.12 -10.68 -9.42
N MET A 192 4.68 -9.43 -9.25
CA MET A 192 4.43 -8.85 -7.92
C MET A 192 3.41 -9.67 -7.14
N THR A 193 2.26 -9.99 -7.75
CA THR A 193 1.21 -10.78 -7.07
C THR A 193 1.71 -12.17 -6.70
N LEU A 194 2.51 -12.80 -7.55
CA LEU A 194 3.10 -14.11 -7.28
C LEU A 194 4.11 -14.06 -6.13
N LEU A 195 4.93 -13.02 -6.06
CA LEU A 195 5.91 -12.82 -4.97
C LEU A 195 5.20 -12.58 -3.64
N ASP A 196 4.15 -11.74 -3.62
CA ASP A 196 3.32 -11.50 -2.43
C ASP A 196 2.64 -12.78 -1.93
N GLU A 197 2.08 -13.57 -2.85
CA GLU A 197 1.47 -14.87 -2.53
C GLU A 197 2.52 -15.85 -1.98
N ALA A 198 3.71 -15.89 -2.59
CA ALA A 198 4.80 -16.73 -2.14
C ALA A 198 5.28 -16.37 -0.73
N GLU A 199 5.42 -15.07 -0.43
CA GLU A 199 5.76 -14.59 0.91
C GLU A 199 4.70 -14.99 1.94
N SER A 200 3.41 -14.80 1.62
CA SER A 200 2.31 -15.19 2.51
C SER A 200 2.30 -16.69 2.78
N VAL A 201 2.56 -17.51 1.76
CA VAL A 201 2.65 -18.97 1.89
C VAL A 201 3.86 -19.36 2.73
N ALA A 202 5.01 -18.74 2.51
CA ALA A 202 6.24 -19.02 3.24
C ALA A 202 6.10 -18.68 4.73
N ALA A 203 5.50 -17.53 5.07
CA ALA A 203 5.29 -17.08 6.44
C ALA A 203 4.40 -18.03 7.25
N ARG A 204 3.39 -18.66 6.62
CA ARG A 204 2.50 -19.64 7.27
C ARG A 204 3.19 -20.95 7.66
N HIS A 205 4.31 -21.29 7.02
CA HIS A 205 5.00 -22.58 7.18
C HIS A 205 6.32 -22.48 7.95
N SER A 206 6.58 -21.35 8.62
CA SER A 206 7.81 -21.02 9.37
C SER A 206 8.20 -21.99 10.50
N SER A 207 7.41 -23.03 10.78
CA SER A 207 7.56 -23.94 11.93
C SER A 207 8.16 -25.31 11.60
N SER A 208 8.58 -25.59 10.36
CA SER A 208 9.14 -26.90 9.99
C SER A 208 10.65 -26.86 9.76
N THR A 209 11.39 -27.62 10.57
CA THR A 209 12.82 -27.93 10.39
C THR A 209 13.11 -28.54 9.02
N LEU A 210 14.12 -28.00 8.36
CA LEU A 210 14.68 -28.39 7.05
C LEU A 210 14.96 -29.90 6.91
N PRO A 211 14.63 -30.48 5.75
CA PRO A 211 15.56 -31.34 5.02
C PRO A 211 16.31 -30.48 4.01
N SER A 212 17.62 -30.38 4.23
CA SER A 212 18.57 -29.86 3.26
C SER A 212 18.70 -30.84 2.09
N ALA A 213 18.42 -30.36 0.88
CA ALA A 213 19.16 -30.59 -0.37
C ALA A 213 18.22 -30.46 -1.58
N VAL A 214 18.11 -29.23 -2.11
CA VAL A 214 17.87 -29.07 -3.54
C VAL A 214 19.22 -28.65 -4.13
N GLN A 215 20.01 -29.65 -4.51
CA GLN A 215 21.26 -29.44 -5.24
C GLN A 215 20.98 -29.33 -6.74
N ASN A 216 21.71 -28.40 -7.35
CA ASN A 216 22.06 -28.30 -8.77
C ASN A 216 20.99 -27.74 -9.71
N HIS A 217 20.70 -26.43 -9.58
CA HIS A 217 20.66 -25.63 -10.80
C HIS A 217 22.11 -25.38 -11.23
N GLU A 218 22.45 -25.69 -12.48
CA GLU A 218 23.78 -25.40 -13.03
C GLU A 218 24.09 -23.91 -12.81
N GLU A 219 25.12 -23.62 -12.00
CA GLU A 219 25.53 -22.31 -11.47
C GLU A 219 26.01 -21.29 -12.52
N THR A 220 25.51 -21.37 -13.75
CA THR A 220 25.89 -20.50 -14.87
C THR A 220 25.09 -19.20 -14.89
N ASP A 221 23.90 -19.17 -14.27
CA ASP A 221 23.10 -17.94 -14.16
C ASP A 221 23.52 -17.13 -12.92
N LYS A 222 24.00 -15.91 -13.16
CA LYS A 222 24.47 -14.98 -12.12
C LYS A 222 23.37 -14.59 -11.13
N LEU A 223 22.12 -14.48 -11.58
CA LEU A 223 20.99 -14.15 -10.70
C LEU A 223 20.67 -15.31 -9.76
N ILE A 224 20.67 -16.55 -10.29
CA ILE A 224 20.46 -17.75 -9.48
C ILE A 224 21.63 -17.92 -8.50
N SER A 225 22.88 -17.77 -8.97
CA SER A 225 24.05 -17.85 -8.09
C SER A 225 23.98 -16.85 -6.93
N ALA A 226 23.64 -15.59 -7.20
CA ALA A 226 23.46 -14.57 -6.18
C ALA A 226 22.32 -14.89 -5.20
N LEU A 227 21.20 -15.41 -5.70
CA LEU A 227 20.05 -15.79 -4.88
C LEU A 227 20.44 -16.89 -3.87
N SER A 228 21.35 -17.81 -4.20
CA SER A 228 21.87 -18.81 -3.26
C SER A 228 22.65 -18.19 -2.09
N GLN A 229 23.42 -17.13 -2.38
CA GLN A 229 24.32 -16.47 -1.45
C GLN A 229 23.55 -15.54 -0.51
N TYR A 230 22.57 -14.79 -1.04
CA TYR A 230 21.89 -13.72 -0.33
C TYR A 230 20.44 -14.04 0.09
N SER A 231 19.95 -15.28 -0.11
CA SER A 231 18.56 -15.70 0.20
C SER A 231 18.11 -15.47 1.65
N ARG A 232 19.04 -15.21 2.58
CA ARG A 232 18.76 -15.03 4.02
C ARG A 232 18.18 -13.66 4.36
N SER A 233 18.49 -12.63 3.57
CA SER A 233 17.83 -11.32 3.71
C SER A 233 16.58 -11.29 2.85
N GLU A 234 15.47 -10.90 3.44
CA GLU A 234 14.17 -10.81 2.78
C GLU A 234 14.17 -9.80 1.64
N GLU A 235 14.63 -8.59 1.90
CA GLU A 235 14.72 -7.52 0.91
C GLU A 235 15.63 -7.91 -0.28
N LYS A 236 16.82 -8.44 0.00
CA LYS A 236 17.77 -8.89 -1.03
C LYS A 236 17.21 -10.05 -1.85
N ARG A 237 16.54 -11.00 -1.19
CA ARG A 237 15.86 -12.12 -1.85
C ARG A 237 14.75 -11.59 -2.76
N GLY A 238 13.99 -10.59 -2.31
CA GLY A 238 12.94 -9.92 -3.09
C GLY A 238 13.46 -9.37 -4.41
N PHE A 239 14.50 -8.52 -4.39
CA PHE A 239 15.09 -7.95 -5.61
C PHE A 239 15.61 -9.03 -6.59
N LEU A 240 16.28 -10.06 -6.06
CA LEU A 240 16.85 -11.11 -6.89
C LEU A 240 15.78 -12.02 -7.50
N LEU A 241 14.73 -12.34 -6.75
CA LEU A 241 13.58 -13.10 -7.25
C LEU A 241 12.82 -12.32 -8.31
N ASP A 242 12.57 -11.04 -8.08
CA ASP A 242 11.91 -10.15 -9.03
C ASP A 242 12.68 -10.08 -10.35
N ALA A 243 13.99 -9.82 -10.29
CA ALA A 243 14.86 -9.84 -11.47
C ALA A 243 14.86 -11.19 -12.21
N ASN A 244 14.89 -12.31 -11.47
CA ASN A 244 14.99 -13.64 -12.07
C ASN A 244 13.67 -14.06 -12.74
N LEU A 245 12.53 -13.79 -12.10
CA LEU A 245 11.21 -14.09 -12.66
C LEU A 245 10.93 -13.26 -13.92
N HIS A 246 11.29 -11.97 -13.92
CA HIS A 246 11.21 -11.13 -15.10
C HIS A 246 12.11 -11.68 -16.22
N HIS A 247 13.38 -11.99 -15.91
CA HIS A 247 14.30 -12.53 -16.89
C HIS A 247 13.79 -13.82 -17.53
N GLY A 248 13.33 -14.78 -16.72
CA GLY A 248 12.80 -16.04 -17.21
C GLY A 248 11.58 -15.85 -18.12
N LEU A 249 10.62 -15.02 -17.69
CA LEU A 249 9.34 -14.86 -18.39
C LEU A 249 9.52 -14.07 -19.68
N VAL A 250 10.26 -12.97 -19.64
CA VAL A 250 10.57 -12.16 -20.83
C VAL A 250 11.38 -12.96 -21.83
N SER A 251 12.36 -13.76 -21.39
CA SER A 251 13.14 -14.62 -22.28
C SER A 251 12.28 -15.70 -22.95
N GLU A 252 11.38 -16.31 -22.20
CA GLU A 252 10.49 -17.36 -22.72
C GLU A 252 9.48 -16.79 -23.72
N LEU A 253 8.84 -15.66 -23.40
CA LEU A 253 7.93 -14.96 -24.30
C LEU A 253 8.67 -14.43 -25.54
N ASP A 254 9.88 -13.89 -25.40
CA ASP A 254 10.71 -13.51 -26.54
C ASP A 254 10.96 -14.72 -27.44
N LYS A 255 11.47 -15.82 -26.86
CA LYS A 255 11.77 -17.05 -27.58
C LYS A 255 10.56 -17.62 -28.32
N LEU A 256 9.36 -17.54 -27.75
CA LEU A 256 8.15 -18.13 -28.34
C LEU A 256 7.42 -17.21 -29.32
N PHE A 257 7.48 -15.89 -29.14
CA PHE A 257 6.60 -14.96 -29.86
C PHE A 257 7.32 -13.81 -30.56
N PHE A 258 8.37 -13.24 -29.97
CA PHE A 258 8.91 -11.96 -30.44
C PHE A 258 10.24 -12.09 -31.17
N SER A 259 11.05 -13.07 -30.80
CA SER A 259 12.28 -13.38 -31.52
C SER A 259 11.94 -13.73 -32.97
N GLY A 260 12.60 -13.04 -33.90
CA GLY A 260 12.41 -13.19 -35.34
C GLY A 260 11.36 -12.28 -35.96
N ASP A 261 11.65 -11.83 -37.18
CA ASP A 261 10.86 -10.80 -37.83
C ASP A 261 9.62 -11.35 -38.54
N VAL A 262 9.63 -12.61 -38.98
CA VAL A 262 8.57 -13.17 -39.84
C VAL A 262 7.63 -14.11 -39.13
N LEU A 263 8.16 -15.17 -38.52
CA LEU A 263 7.38 -16.22 -37.87
C LEU A 263 7.57 -16.19 -36.36
N PRO A 264 6.50 -16.33 -35.58
CA PRO A 264 6.61 -16.41 -34.13
C PRO A 264 7.22 -17.76 -33.69
N SER A 265 6.99 -18.87 -34.42
CA SER A 265 7.51 -20.21 -34.05
C SER A 265 9.02 -20.42 -34.25
N VAL A 266 9.65 -21.18 -33.36
CA VAL A 266 11.10 -21.45 -33.31
C VAL A 266 11.61 -22.31 -34.48
N MET A 267 10.86 -23.30 -34.96
CA MET A 267 11.38 -24.32 -35.87
C MET A 267 11.75 -23.80 -37.27
N GLU A 268 11.11 -22.74 -37.76
CA GLU A 268 11.28 -22.25 -39.14
C GLU A 268 11.74 -20.79 -39.21
N ARG A 269 11.95 -20.15 -38.06
CA ARG A 269 12.30 -18.73 -37.95
C ARG A 269 13.59 -18.36 -38.68
N ARG A 270 14.63 -19.19 -38.57
CA ARG A 270 15.95 -18.90 -39.18
C ARG A 270 15.84 -18.81 -40.70
N LEU A 271 15.13 -19.76 -41.31
CA LEU A 271 14.89 -19.78 -42.74
C LEU A 271 14.02 -18.59 -43.17
N ALA A 272 12.92 -18.34 -42.46
CA ALA A 272 12.02 -17.23 -42.78
C ALA A 272 12.72 -15.86 -42.70
N ASN A 273 13.55 -15.63 -41.67
CA ASN A 273 14.33 -14.39 -41.56
C ASN A 273 15.44 -14.28 -42.61
N ALA A 274 16.07 -15.40 -43.00
CA ALA A 274 17.05 -15.42 -44.08
C ALA A 274 16.39 -15.06 -45.42
N LEU A 275 15.21 -15.61 -45.71
CA LEU A 275 14.40 -15.28 -46.88
C LEU A 275 13.98 -13.81 -46.85
N LEU A 276 13.51 -13.29 -45.72
CA LEU A 276 13.18 -11.87 -45.56
C LEU A 276 14.36 -10.97 -45.95
N LYS A 277 15.55 -11.28 -45.40
CA LYS A 277 16.77 -10.53 -45.67
C LYS A 277 17.17 -10.59 -47.14
N ASP A 278 16.96 -11.73 -47.79
CA ASP A 278 17.28 -11.89 -49.21
C ASP A 278 16.27 -11.17 -50.12
N MET A 279 14.97 -11.35 -49.88
CA MET A 279 13.90 -10.64 -50.58
C MET A 279 14.06 -9.11 -50.46
N SER A 280 14.50 -8.61 -49.30
CA SER A 280 14.74 -7.17 -49.08
C SER A 280 15.80 -6.56 -50.01
N LYS A 281 16.64 -7.38 -50.67
CA LYS A 281 17.64 -6.90 -51.64
C LYS A 281 17.07 -6.77 -53.05
N HIS A 282 16.01 -7.52 -53.36
CA HIS A 282 15.51 -7.71 -54.73
C HIS A 282 14.11 -7.11 -54.92
N GLU A 283 13.34 -7.01 -53.85
CA GLU A 283 11.95 -6.58 -53.86
C GLU A 283 11.76 -5.25 -53.12
N SER A 284 10.70 -4.53 -53.48
CA SER A 284 10.32 -3.29 -52.78
C SER A 284 9.90 -3.56 -51.33
N TRP A 285 10.11 -2.58 -50.45
CA TRP A 285 9.75 -2.68 -49.03
C TRP A 285 8.29 -3.13 -48.80
N SER A 286 7.34 -2.57 -49.55
CA SER A 286 5.92 -2.92 -49.42
C SER A 286 5.62 -4.37 -49.77
N VAL A 287 6.30 -4.93 -50.79
CA VAL A 287 6.17 -6.35 -51.17
C VAL A 287 6.71 -7.24 -50.06
N VAL A 288 7.87 -6.89 -49.51
CA VAL A 288 8.53 -7.63 -48.43
C VAL A 288 7.70 -7.62 -47.14
N GLN A 289 7.19 -6.46 -46.72
CA GLN A 289 6.33 -6.36 -45.52
C GLN A 289 5.02 -7.11 -45.70
N ARG A 290 4.44 -7.10 -46.90
CA ARG A 290 3.21 -7.85 -47.17
C ARG A 290 3.43 -9.36 -47.15
N TRP A 291 4.54 -9.83 -47.74
CA TRP A 291 4.93 -11.23 -47.62
C TRP A 291 5.08 -11.61 -46.15
N ARG A 292 5.80 -10.81 -45.36
CA ARG A 292 5.95 -11.00 -43.91
C ARG A 292 4.59 -11.12 -43.21
N ALA A 293 3.66 -10.20 -43.49
CA ALA A 293 2.33 -10.19 -42.88
C ALA A 293 1.49 -11.43 -43.23
N LEU A 294 1.50 -11.85 -44.50
CA LEU A 294 0.82 -13.06 -44.97
C LEU A 294 1.43 -14.30 -44.33
N THR A 295 2.76 -14.42 -44.34
CA THR A 295 3.48 -15.55 -43.76
C THR A 295 3.26 -15.63 -42.24
N ALA A 296 3.27 -14.52 -41.52
CA ALA A 296 2.96 -14.48 -40.09
C ALA A 296 1.53 -14.95 -39.81
N THR A 297 0.56 -14.53 -40.64
CA THR A 297 -0.85 -14.91 -40.49
C THR A 297 -1.05 -16.41 -40.75
N SER A 298 -0.44 -16.96 -41.81
CA SER A 298 -0.48 -18.40 -42.07
C SER A 298 0.26 -19.21 -40.99
N GLY A 299 1.36 -18.65 -40.48
CA GLY A 299 2.17 -19.23 -39.41
C GLY A 299 1.48 -19.27 -38.04
N ALA A 300 0.50 -18.39 -37.80
CA ALA A 300 -0.22 -18.29 -36.53
C ALA A 300 -0.89 -19.61 -36.13
N ASN A 301 -1.37 -20.39 -37.10
CA ASN A 301 -2.03 -21.68 -36.87
C ASN A 301 -1.12 -22.71 -36.21
N PHE A 302 0.20 -22.53 -36.29
CA PHE A 302 1.17 -23.44 -35.67
C PHE A 302 1.44 -23.12 -34.19
N LEU A 303 1.06 -21.93 -33.70
CA LEU A 303 1.30 -21.53 -32.31
C LEU A 303 0.46 -22.31 -31.30
N GLY A 304 -0.79 -22.63 -31.63
CA GLY A 304 -1.73 -23.29 -30.70
C GLY A 304 -1.29 -24.67 -30.19
N LYS A 305 -0.30 -25.30 -30.84
CA LYS A 305 0.22 -26.63 -30.45
C LYS A 305 1.41 -26.58 -29.48
N VAL A 306 2.12 -25.46 -29.40
CA VAL A 306 3.39 -25.32 -28.64
C VAL A 306 3.18 -24.67 -27.28
N ILE A 307 2.13 -23.85 -27.15
CA ILE A 307 1.86 -23.00 -25.98
C ILE A 307 1.54 -23.80 -24.69
N PRO A 308 0.63 -24.80 -24.68
CA PRO A 308 0.21 -25.43 -23.42
C PRO A 308 1.33 -26.14 -22.67
N GLY A 309 2.23 -26.84 -23.37
CA GLY A 309 3.36 -27.53 -22.75
C GLY A 309 4.41 -26.58 -22.15
N SER A 310 4.54 -25.39 -22.73
CA SER A 310 5.49 -24.37 -22.26
C SER A 310 5.01 -23.71 -20.96
N ILE A 311 3.70 -23.43 -20.85
CA ILE A 311 3.09 -22.82 -19.66
C ILE A 311 3.25 -23.70 -18.42
N THR A 312 2.86 -24.98 -18.51
CA THR A 312 3.00 -25.92 -17.38
C THR A 312 4.45 -26.12 -16.97
N THR A 313 5.37 -26.16 -17.93
CA THR A 313 6.81 -26.30 -17.64
C THR A 313 7.32 -25.06 -16.90
N TYR A 314 7.00 -23.86 -17.38
CA TYR A 314 7.44 -22.62 -16.76
C TYR A 314 6.83 -22.40 -15.37
N ALA A 315 5.54 -22.71 -15.19
CA ALA A 315 4.88 -22.65 -13.87
C ALA A 315 5.56 -23.57 -12.84
N LYS A 316 5.97 -24.78 -13.24
CA LYS A 316 6.76 -25.68 -12.38
C LYS A 316 8.13 -25.09 -12.04
N SER A 317 8.82 -24.50 -13.02
CA SER A 317 10.10 -23.82 -12.78
C SER A 317 9.99 -22.67 -11.78
N ILE A 318 8.90 -21.88 -11.85
CA ILE A 318 8.59 -20.83 -10.86
C ILE A 318 8.46 -21.44 -9.45
N VAL A 319 7.64 -22.49 -9.30
CA VAL A 319 7.41 -23.12 -7.99
C VAL A 319 8.72 -23.67 -7.40
N ILE A 320 9.56 -24.28 -8.24
CA ILE A 320 10.89 -24.78 -7.84
C ILE A 320 11.80 -23.63 -7.40
N LEU A 321 11.83 -22.53 -8.17
CA LEU A 321 12.63 -21.34 -7.85
C LEU A 321 12.20 -20.74 -6.50
N LEU A 322 10.90 -20.61 -6.25
CA LEU A 322 10.37 -20.09 -4.99
C LEU A 322 10.71 -21.01 -3.81
N ALA A 323 10.47 -22.32 -3.94
CA ALA A 323 10.84 -23.29 -2.91
C ALA A 323 12.32 -23.20 -2.53
N TRP A 324 13.16 -23.09 -3.55
CA TRP A 324 14.59 -22.95 -3.38
C TRP A 324 15.00 -21.62 -2.72
N ALA A 325 14.45 -20.49 -3.20
CA ALA A 325 14.76 -19.16 -2.68
C ALA A 325 14.35 -18.96 -1.22
N TYR A 326 13.18 -19.49 -0.84
CA TYR A 326 12.67 -19.45 0.53
C TYR A 326 13.22 -20.58 1.41
N ARG A 327 13.99 -21.51 0.84
CA ARG A 327 14.55 -22.69 1.52
C ARG A 327 13.49 -23.53 2.24
N GLN A 328 12.33 -23.70 1.62
CA GLN A 328 11.23 -24.51 2.13
C GLN A 328 10.93 -25.68 1.18
N PRO A 329 10.24 -26.74 1.65
CA PRO A 329 9.86 -27.86 0.79
C PRO A 329 9.04 -27.42 -0.43
N LEU A 330 9.22 -28.10 -1.56
CA LEU A 330 8.46 -27.83 -2.80
C LEU A 330 6.94 -27.86 -2.56
N ALA A 331 6.48 -28.82 -1.75
CA ALA A 331 5.08 -28.99 -1.37
C ALA A 331 4.45 -27.74 -0.75
N THR A 332 5.25 -26.85 -0.15
CA THR A 332 4.76 -25.58 0.39
C THR A 332 4.25 -24.65 -0.72
N PHE A 333 4.92 -24.64 -1.88
CA PHE A 333 4.60 -23.75 -3.00
C PHE A 333 3.82 -24.42 -4.13
N GLU A 334 3.68 -25.75 -4.13
CA GLU A 334 2.88 -26.51 -5.11
C GLU A 334 1.47 -25.92 -5.36
N PRO A 335 0.72 -25.44 -4.34
CA PRO A 335 -0.59 -24.82 -4.55
C PRO A 335 -0.57 -23.56 -5.43
N LEU A 336 0.57 -22.87 -5.56
CA LEU A 336 0.71 -21.71 -6.44
C LEU A 336 0.79 -22.10 -7.91
N GLY A 337 1.18 -23.34 -8.23
CA GLY A 337 1.36 -23.83 -9.60
C GLY A 337 0.12 -23.62 -10.49
N PRO A 338 -1.06 -24.15 -10.14
CA PRO A 338 -2.28 -23.96 -10.92
C PRO A 338 -2.70 -22.49 -11.09
N THR A 339 -2.48 -21.66 -10.07
CA THR A 339 -2.75 -20.21 -10.14
C THR A 339 -1.81 -19.53 -11.12
N ALA A 340 -0.51 -19.86 -11.05
CA ALA A 340 0.50 -19.35 -11.96
C ALA A 340 0.21 -19.79 -13.41
N GLU A 341 -0.13 -21.05 -13.65
CA GLU A 341 -0.51 -21.55 -14.98
C GLU A 341 -1.67 -20.77 -15.58
N LYS A 342 -2.73 -20.52 -14.80
CA LYS A 342 -3.89 -19.76 -15.27
C LYS A 342 -3.53 -18.32 -15.65
N ARG A 343 -2.70 -17.64 -14.85
CA ARG A 343 -2.26 -16.27 -15.14
C ARG A 343 -1.30 -16.22 -16.34
N LEU A 344 -0.38 -17.17 -16.41
CA LEU A 344 0.54 -17.34 -17.55
C LEU A 344 -0.22 -17.59 -18.85
N GLN A 345 -1.31 -18.36 -18.84
CA GLN A 345 -2.15 -18.54 -20.04
C GLN A 345 -2.63 -17.19 -20.60
N GLY A 346 -3.11 -16.28 -19.74
CA GLY A 346 -3.53 -14.94 -20.15
C GLY A 346 -2.39 -14.13 -20.78
N LEU A 347 -1.21 -14.18 -20.17
CA LEU A 347 0.00 -13.51 -20.67
C LEU A 347 0.46 -14.05 -22.03
N TYR A 348 0.45 -15.38 -22.20
CA TYR A 348 0.84 -16.02 -23.45
C TYR A 348 -0.15 -15.68 -24.57
N ASP A 349 -1.45 -15.64 -24.25
CA ASP A 349 -2.48 -15.25 -25.21
C ASP A 349 -2.34 -13.76 -25.61
N GLU A 350 -2.03 -12.88 -24.65
CA GLU A 350 -1.73 -11.46 -24.92
C GLU A 350 -0.49 -11.30 -25.81
N ALA A 351 0.61 -11.98 -25.45
CA ALA A 351 1.86 -11.95 -26.22
C ALA A 351 1.67 -12.52 -27.63
N ALA A 352 0.93 -13.62 -27.80
CA ALA A 352 0.62 -14.20 -29.09
C ALA A 352 -0.19 -13.24 -29.98
N ARG A 353 -1.24 -12.60 -29.43
CA ARG A 353 -2.03 -11.61 -30.15
C ARG A 353 -1.17 -10.43 -30.57
N LEU A 354 -0.41 -9.85 -29.64
CA LEU A 354 0.43 -8.70 -29.91
C LEU A 354 1.51 -9.01 -30.97
N SER A 355 2.14 -10.18 -30.87
CA SER A 355 3.11 -10.71 -31.83
C SER A 355 2.56 -10.78 -33.25
N LEU A 356 1.31 -11.21 -33.42
CA LEU A 356 0.65 -11.24 -34.72
C LEU A 356 0.27 -9.85 -35.22
N THR A 357 -0.28 -8.99 -34.35
CA THR A 357 -0.66 -7.61 -34.69
C THR A 357 0.53 -6.82 -35.25
N VAL A 358 1.69 -6.89 -34.58
CA VAL A 358 2.93 -6.22 -34.98
C VAL A 358 3.44 -6.70 -36.35
N ARG A 359 3.13 -7.95 -36.72
CA ARG A 359 3.55 -8.55 -37.99
C ARG A 359 2.57 -8.35 -39.13
N ARG A 360 1.27 -8.30 -38.83
CA ARG A 360 0.19 -8.29 -39.83
C ARG A 360 -0.15 -6.90 -40.35
N ASP A 361 -0.20 -5.91 -39.47
CA ASP A 361 -1.05 -4.73 -39.71
C ASP A 361 -0.29 -3.47 -40.10
N ILE A 362 1.03 -3.57 -40.33
CA ILE A 362 1.90 -2.40 -40.53
C ILE A 362 2.88 -2.67 -41.66
N LEU A 363 2.64 -2.00 -42.79
CA LEU A 363 3.33 -2.14 -44.06
C LEU A 363 4.25 -0.95 -44.33
N SER A 364 3.91 0.24 -43.82
CA SER A 364 4.70 1.46 -44.02
C SER A 364 5.98 1.45 -43.18
N VAL A 365 5.91 0.91 -41.97
CA VAL A 365 7.03 0.74 -41.04
C VAL A 365 7.04 -0.69 -40.48
N ARG A 366 8.22 -1.23 -40.25
CA ARG A 366 8.41 -2.49 -39.55
C ARG A 366 8.56 -2.19 -38.08
N MET A 367 7.57 -2.58 -37.29
CA MET A 367 7.71 -2.64 -35.85
C MET A 367 8.16 -4.03 -35.41
N SER A 368 9.01 -4.05 -34.40
CA SER A 368 9.49 -5.26 -33.74
C SER A 368 9.51 -5.03 -32.24
N ILE A 369 8.91 -5.96 -31.51
CA ILE A 369 9.10 -6.06 -30.06
C ILE A 369 10.50 -6.62 -29.83
N VAL A 370 11.26 -5.98 -28.95
CA VAL A 370 12.69 -6.24 -28.81
C VAL A 370 13.07 -6.43 -27.36
N ALA A 371 13.89 -7.44 -27.12
CA ALA A 371 14.73 -7.58 -25.95
C ALA A 371 16.19 -7.78 -26.41
N PRO A 372 17.19 -7.40 -25.61
CA PRO A 372 18.59 -7.71 -25.93
C PRO A 372 18.81 -9.19 -26.17
N ILE A 373 19.52 -9.52 -27.24
CA ILE A 373 19.76 -10.90 -27.65
C ILE A 373 21.03 -11.39 -26.96
N LYS A 374 20.93 -12.52 -26.24
CA LYS A 374 22.07 -13.20 -25.65
C LYS A 374 22.90 -13.87 -26.76
N THR A 375 24.18 -13.54 -26.81
CA THR A 375 25.19 -14.19 -27.68
C THR A 375 25.97 -15.24 -26.88
N ASP A 376 26.88 -15.96 -27.54
CA ASP A 376 27.77 -16.91 -26.86
C ASP A 376 28.63 -16.23 -25.78
N ASP A 377 28.96 -14.94 -25.99
CA ASP A 377 29.71 -14.10 -25.05
C ASP A 377 28.81 -13.41 -23.99
N GLY A 378 27.51 -13.72 -23.97
CA GLY A 378 26.52 -13.11 -23.08
C GLY A 378 25.70 -12.00 -23.73
N TYR A 379 25.07 -11.15 -22.91
CA TYR A 379 24.31 -10.00 -23.39
C TYR A 379 25.25 -8.86 -23.82
N PRO A 380 24.86 -8.03 -24.79
CA PRO A 380 25.60 -6.80 -25.08
C PRO A 380 25.68 -5.92 -23.83
N PRO A 381 26.79 -5.19 -23.61
CA PRO A 381 26.92 -4.27 -22.50
C PRO A 381 25.79 -3.24 -22.47
N PHE A 382 25.42 -2.80 -21.27
CA PHE A 382 24.36 -1.84 -21.08
C PHE A 382 24.69 -0.50 -21.74
N ASP A 383 23.76 0.03 -22.53
CA ASP A 383 23.85 1.37 -23.11
C ASP A 383 22.56 2.13 -22.82
N THR A 384 22.69 3.24 -22.08
CA THR A 384 21.59 4.13 -21.70
C THR A 384 20.81 4.69 -22.89
N ARG A 385 21.41 4.73 -24.09
CA ARG A 385 20.72 5.14 -25.32
C ARG A 385 19.79 4.06 -25.87
N SER A 386 20.06 2.80 -25.56
CA SER A 386 19.38 1.65 -26.14
C SER A 386 18.46 0.92 -25.15
N ALA A 387 18.71 1.04 -23.85
CA ALA A 387 17.96 0.36 -22.80
C ALA A 387 17.83 1.22 -21.52
N HIS A 388 16.90 0.81 -20.66
CA HIS A 388 16.70 1.31 -19.30
C HIS A 388 17.04 0.24 -18.26
N THR A 389 17.13 0.64 -16.99
CA THR A 389 17.23 -0.27 -15.85
C THR A 389 16.02 -0.05 -14.93
N PRO A 390 15.45 -1.11 -14.33
CA PRO A 390 14.35 -0.96 -13.38
C PRO A 390 14.76 -0.24 -12.08
N TRP A 391 16.05 -0.23 -11.75
CA TRP A 391 16.58 0.43 -10.53
C TRP A 391 17.64 1.48 -10.88
N PRO A 392 17.23 2.66 -11.37
CA PRO A 392 18.17 3.72 -11.76
C PRO A 392 19.01 4.22 -10.58
N ASP A 393 18.46 4.23 -9.38
CA ASP A 393 19.09 4.76 -8.17
C ASP A 393 20.24 3.88 -7.63
N MET A 394 20.40 2.65 -8.13
CA MET A 394 21.51 1.76 -7.74
C MET A 394 22.86 2.15 -8.38
N GLY A 395 22.89 3.20 -9.21
CA GLY A 395 24.11 3.71 -9.84
C GLY A 395 24.54 2.91 -11.06
N THR A 396 23.59 2.63 -11.97
CA THR A 396 23.88 1.93 -13.23
C THR A 396 24.57 2.85 -14.24
N GLU A 397 25.65 2.36 -14.87
CA GLU A 397 26.47 3.10 -15.82
C GLU A 397 26.54 2.43 -17.20
N THR A 398 26.75 3.22 -18.25
CA THR A 398 26.96 2.66 -19.60
C THR A 398 28.23 1.81 -19.62
N GLY A 399 28.13 0.60 -20.18
CA GLY A 399 29.18 -0.41 -20.15
C GLY A 399 29.01 -1.47 -19.07
N ASP A 400 28.08 -1.30 -18.13
CA ASP A 400 27.75 -2.34 -17.15
C ASP A 400 27.27 -3.62 -17.83
N GLU A 401 27.63 -4.76 -17.25
CA GLU A 401 27.19 -6.05 -17.74
C GLU A 401 25.69 -6.23 -17.54
N VAL A 402 24.99 -6.64 -18.60
CA VAL A 402 23.59 -7.06 -18.53
C VAL A 402 23.53 -8.53 -18.11
N ILE A 403 22.81 -8.81 -17.02
CA ILE A 403 22.67 -10.15 -16.45
C ILE A 403 21.27 -10.74 -16.59
N GLY A 404 20.28 -9.94 -17.01
CA GLY A 404 18.92 -10.39 -17.20
C GLY A 404 18.06 -9.40 -18.00
N LEU A 405 16.91 -9.88 -18.44
CA LEU A 405 15.88 -9.09 -19.12
C LEU A 405 14.82 -8.66 -18.11
N TYR A 406 14.24 -7.47 -18.27
CA TYR A 406 13.23 -6.97 -17.34
C TYR A 406 11.91 -6.61 -18.05
N ARG A 407 11.94 -5.75 -19.06
CA ARG A 407 10.76 -5.40 -19.87
C ARG A 407 11.07 -5.34 -21.36
N PHE A 408 10.04 -5.57 -22.16
CA PHE A 408 10.12 -5.47 -23.61
C PHE A 408 10.21 -4.02 -24.08
N GLY A 409 11.01 -3.79 -25.11
CA GLY A 409 11.03 -2.56 -25.88
C GLY A 409 10.25 -2.70 -27.19
N LEU A 410 10.09 -1.57 -27.87
CA LEU A 410 9.47 -1.47 -29.19
C LEU A 410 10.40 -0.69 -30.12
N ARG A 411 10.84 -1.33 -31.19
CA ARG A 411 11.67 -0.74 -32.23
C ARG A 411 10.85 -0.55 -33.49
N LYS A 412 11.08 0.56 -34.20
CA LYS A 412 10.56 0.83 -35.54
C LYS A 412 11.68 0.96 -36.55
N GLU A 413 11.40 0.54 -37.78
CA GLU A 413 12.29 0.62 -38.92
C GLU A 413 11.48 0.99 -40.16
N ALA A 414 12.00 1.91 -40.97
CA ALA A 414 11.38 2.30 -42.24
C ALA A 414 12.41 2.11 -43.36
N GLU A 415 11.94 1.97 -44.60
CA GLU A 415 12.77 1.62 -45.78
C GLU A 415 14.09 2.38 -45.91
N ARG A 416 14.12 3.66 -45.51
CA ARG A 416 15.30 4.55 -45.63
C ARG A 416 15.71 5.21 -44.31
N ALA A 417 15.15 4.77 -43.19
CA ALA A 417 15.44 5.35 -41.88
C ALA A 417 16.23 4.37 -41.03
N ALA A 418 17.15 4.90 -40.22
CA ALA A 418 17.79 4.09 -39.19
C ALA A 418 16.73 3.54 -38.22
N PRO A 419 16.89 2.29 -37.73
CA PRO A 419 16.02 1.77 -36.70
C PRO A 419 16.03 2.66 -35.47
N ALA A 420 14.85 2.92 -34.89
CA ALA A 420 14.68 3.76 -33.73
C ALA A 420 13.81 3.08 -32.67
N PHE A 421 14.10 3.32 -31.39
CA PHE A 421 13.26 2.86 -30.29
C PHE A 421 12.08 3.81 -30.10
N ILE A 422 10.86 3.27 -30.11
CA ILE A 422 9.65 3.94 -29.61
C ILE A 422 9.58 3.77 -28.08
N VAL A 423 9.89 2.55 -27.61
CA VAL A 423 10.01 2.19 -26.21
C VAL A 423 11.35 1.47 -26.05
N ARG A 424 12.19 1.92 -25.13
CA ARG A 424 13.45 1.24 -24.83
C ARG A 424 13.17 0.04 -23.93
N PRO A 425 13.76 -1.15 -24.18
CA PRO A 425 13.66 -2.28 -23.26
C PRO A 425 14.29 -1.94 -21.90
N GLU A 426 13.86 -2.63 -20.85
CA GLU A 426 14.51 -2.59 -19.55
C GLU A 426 15.30 -3.87 -19.30
N VAL A 427 16.47 -3.73 -18.69
CA VAL A 427 17.38 -4.84 -18.39
C VAL A 427 17.90 -4.77 -16.97
N THR A 428 18.18 -5.95 -16.43
CA THR A 428 18.88 -6.10 -15.16
C THR A 428 20.38 -6.12 -15.41
N THR A 429 21.12 -5.27 -14.69
CA THR A 429 22.59 -5.16 -14.80
C THR A 429 23.28 -5.76 -13.58
N ALA A 430 24.58 -6.03 -13.69
CA ALA A 430 25.43 -6.51 -12.60
C ALA A 430 25.49 -5.54 -11.39
N VAL A 431 25.02 -4.30 -11.56
CA VAL A 431 24.86 -3.32 -10.48
C VAL A 431 23.98 -3.87 -9.36
N LEU A 432 22.91 -4.60 -9.71
CA LEU A 432 22.04 -5.24 -8.71
C LEU A 432 22.85 -6.15 -7.77
N LEU A 433 23.77 -6.94 -8.33
CA LEU A 433 24.62 -7.84 -7.55
C LEU A 433 25.57 -7.06 -6.64
N ARG A 434 26.12 -5.94 -7.13
CA ARG A 434 26.97 -5.05 -6.33
C ARG A 434 26.19 -4.39 -5.21
N PHE A 435 24.94 -4.01 -5.46
CA PHE A 435 24.05 -3.39 -4.47
C PHE A 435 23.73 -4.37 -3.34
N VAL A 436 23.23 -5.55 -3.71
CA VAL A 436 22.86 -6.63 -2.77
C VAL A 436 24.05 -7.10 -1.91
N ALA A 437 25.28 -7.01 -2.42
CA ALA A 437 26.50 -7.41 -1.72
C ALA A 437 27.08 -6.33 -0.77
N LYS A 438 26.71 -5.05 -0.94
CA LYS A 438 27.26 -3.94 -0.14
C LYS A 438 26.50 -3.71 1.16
N GLU A 439 25.18 -3.87 1.12
CA GLU A 439 24.34 -4.02 2.30
C GLU A 439 24.50 -5.43 2.86
#